data_AF-A0A699HU77-F1
#
_entry.id   AF-A0A699HU77-F1
#
_cell.length_a   1.000
_cell.length_b   1.000
_cell.length_c   1.000
_cell.angle_alpha   90.00
_cell.angle_beta   90.00
_cell.angle_gamma   90.00
#
_symmetry.space_group_name_H-M   'P 1'
#
loop_
_entity.id
_entity.type
_entity.pdbx_description
1 polymer ?
#
loop_
_entity_poly.entity_id
_entity_poly.type
_entity_poly.pdbx_seq_one_letter_code
_entity_poly.pdbx_strand_id
1 'polypeptide(L)'
;MLTGKWTPMNKDVGKFNAIYDQTTALSGENDENLYTWVLTFFSDQNNVEFRHRSAWLFLKDKYKWQNPESTQARTRGQLTEDEPEMFGDDAIPRPSGAPRKTKSQRSSASSSATSSSSKNRVTDLMQEQILIDREAKKESMDCELAARLAVCEIKKRNEDLKILTFDTTGMAPEDAAKIEALKEKIQAKYFNF
;
A
#
# COMPACT_ATOMS: atom_id res chain seq x y z
N MET A 1 9.62 40.28 2.44
CA MET A 1 9.84 39.04 3.22
C MET A 1 8.91 37.96 2.68
N LEU A 2 9.43 36.97 1.95
CA LEU A 2 8.64 35.90 1.31
C LEU A 2 8.35 34.68 2.22
N THR A 3 8.85 34.67 3.45
CA THR A 3 8.89 33.50 4.33
C THR A 3 7.53 33.04 4.88
N GLY A 4 6.50 33.89 4.84
CA GLY A 4 5.18 33.58 5.40
C GLY A 4 4.35 32.56 4.60
N LYS A 5 4.48 32.53 3.27
CA LYS A 5 3.64 31.70 2.39
C LYS A 5 4.08 30.23 2.33
N TRP A 6 5.37 29.98 2.55
CA TRP A 6 5.95 28.63 2.50
C TRP A 6 5.76 27.86 3.81
N THR A 7 5.48 28.56 4.91
CA THR A 7 5.38 27.95 6.24
C THR A 7 4.19 27.00 6.38
N PRO A 8 2.97 27.31 5.91
CA PRO A 8 1.85 26.38 5.93
C PRO A 8 2.06 25.17 5.01
N MET A 9 2.54 25.42 3.79
CA MET A 9 2.80 24.36 2.81
C MET A 9 3.86 23.37 3.32
N ASN A 10 4.95 23.84 3.90
CA ASN A 10 5.98 22.96 4.47
C ASN A 10 5.45 22.13 5.64
N LYS A 11 4.51 22.64 6.44
CA LYS A 11 3.88 21.88 7.52
C LYS A 11 3.01 20.75 6.96
N ASP A 12 2.20 21.03 5.94
CA ASP A 12 1.33 20.03 5.33
C ASP A 12 2.13 18.96 4.59
N VAL A 13 3.16 19.37 3.83
CA VAL A 13 4.09 18.46 3.16
C VAL A 13 4.87 17.61 4.17
N GLY A 14 5.33 18.19 5.29
CA GLY A 14 6.05 17.45 6.32
C GLY A 14 5.18 16.38 7.00
N LYS A 15 3.92 16.70 7.30
CA LYS A 15 2.94 15.71 7.81
C LYS A 15 2.68 14.61 6.79
N PHE A 16 2.50 14.97 5.51
CA PHE A 16 2.28 14.01 4.44
C PHE A 16 3.47 13.05 4.28
N ASN A 17 4.71 13.57 4.32
CA ASN A 17 5.93 12.77 4.29
C ASN A 17 6.01 11.79 5.47
N ALA A 18 5.67 12.24 6.68
CA ALA A 18 5.70 11.37 7.86
C ALA A 18 4.73 10.17 7.73
N ILE A 19 3.53 10.42 7.18
CA ILE A 19 2.57 9.33 6.88
C ILE A 19 3.12 8.46 5.76
N TYR A 20 3.63 9.04 4.68
CA TYR A 20 4.19 8.31 3.55
C TYR A 20 5.35 7.37 3.97
N ASP A 21 6.31 7.85 4.73
CA ASP A 21 7.45 7.06 5.21
C ASP A 21 6.98 5.90 6.09
N GLN A 22 6.00 6.15 6.97
CA GLN A 22 5.40 5.14 7.84
C GLN A 22 4.62 4.08 7.05
N THR A 23 3.86 4.51 6.04
CA THR A 23 3.13 3.59 5.18
C THR A 23 4.07 2.77 4.30
N THR A 24 5.15 3.37 3.82
CA THR A 24 6.19 2.68 3.02
C THR A 24 6.92 1.63 3.86
N ALA A 25 7.22 1.93 5.12
CA ALA A 25 7.89 0.97 6.02
C ALA A 25 7.04 -0.28 6.31
N LEU A 26 5.71 -0.17 6.22
CA LEU A 26 4.77 -1.25 6.48
C LEU A 26 4.31 -1.97 5.20
N SER A 27 4.25 -1.25 4.08
CA SER A 27 3.83 -1.76 2.78
C SER A 27 5.06 -2.13 1.93
N GLY A 28 5.50 -3.39 2.04
CA GLY A 28 6.71 -3.87 1.38
C GLY A 28 6.65 -4.00 -0.15
N GLU A 29 5.52 -3.74 -0.83
CA GLU A 29 5.35 -4.28 -2.20
C GLU A 29 4.46 -3.50 -3.21
N ASN A 30 3.69 -2.45 -2.86
CA ASN A 30 2.82 -1.77 -3.87
C ASN A 30 2.75 -0.25 -3.74
N ASP A 31 3.37 0.47 -4.68
CA ASP A 31 3.47 1.94 -4.71
C ASP A 31 2.16 2.67 -5.09
N GLU A 32 1.30 2.06 -5.91
CA GLU A 32 0.07 2.71 -6.39
C GLU A 32 -1.02 2.74 -5.30
N ASN A 33 -1.14 1.66 -4.53
CA ASN A 33 -2.04 1.62 -3.39
C ASN A 33 -1.50 2.47 -2.24
N LEU A 34 -0.18 2.45 -2.02
CA LEU A 34 0.48 3.24 -0.99
C LEU A 34 0.10 4.72 -1.04
N TYR A 35 0.13 5.31 -2.23
CA TYR A 35 -0.18 6.73 -2.38
C TYR A 35 -1.66 7.06 -2.09
N THR A 36 -2.57 6.20 -2.55
CA THR A 36 -4.00 6.35 -2.30
C THR A 36 -4.32 6.26 -0.81
N TRP A 37 -3.63 5.35 -0.12
CA TRP A 37 -3.76 5.18 1.32
C TRP A 37 -3.22 6.37 2.09
N VAL A 38 -2.04 6.87 1.73
CA VAL A 38 -1.44 8.04 2.39
C VAL A 38 -2.35 9.27 2.23
N LEU A 39 -3.04 9.42 1.10
CA LEU A 39 -4.05 10.48 0.90
C LEU A 39 -5.29 10.32 1.79
N THR A 40 -5.84 9.11 1.90
CA THR A 40 -7.01 8.87 2.77
C THR A 40 -6.65 9.10 4.24
N PHE A 41 -5.50 8.62 4.70
CA PHE A 41 -5.02 8.84 6.07
C PHE A 41 -4.69 10.31 6.36
N PHE A 42 -4.08 11.03 5.42
CA PHE A 42 -3.85 12.46 5.60
C PHE A 42 -5.16 13.23 5.79
N SER A 43 -6.17 12.89 4.98
CA SER A 43 -7.48 13.53 5.01
C SER A 43 -8.23 13.22 6.31
N ASP A 44 -8.18 11.97 6.78
CA ASP A 44 -8.78 11.54 8.05
C ASP A 44 -8.14 12.22 9.27
N GLN A 45 -6.80 12.33 9.29
CA GLN A 45 -6.09 12.95 10.42
C GLN A 45 -6.23 14.48 10.48
N ASN A 46 -6.26 15.14 9.33
CA ASN A 46 -6.21 16.61 9.25
C ASN A 46 -7.58 17.23 8.94
N ASN A 47 -8.61 16.43 8.65
CA ASN A 47 -9.91 16.88 8.13
C ASN A 47 -9.79 17.83 6.93
N VAL A 48 -8.71 17.70 6.16
CA VAL A 48 -8.36 18.57 5.04
C VAL A 48 -7.71 17.73 3.96
N GLU A 49 -8.15 17.90 2.71
CA GLU A 49 -7.54 17.26 1.55
C GLU A 49 -6.12 17.82 1.29
N PHE A 50 -5.20 16.94 0.92
CA PHE A 50 -3.84 17.32 0.57
C PHE A 50 -3.77 18.05 -0.79
N ARG A 51 -3.73 19.39 -0.74
CA ARG A 51 -3.78 20.27 -1.93
C ARG A 51 -2.51 20.27 -2.79
N HIS A 52 -1.42 19.71 -2.28
CA HIS A 52 -0.10 19.78 -2.92
C HIS A 52 0.31 18.48 -3.62
N ARG A 53 -0.66 17.60 -3.93
CA ARG A 53 -0.49 16.29 -4.58
C ARG A 53 0.49 16.32 -5.76
N SER A 54 0.21 17.13 -6.78
CA SER A 54 1.01 17.15 -8.00
C SER A 54 2.44 17.61 -7.73
N ALA A 55 2.61 18.70 -6.96
CA ALA A 55 3.94 19.22 -6.62
C ALA A 55 4.75 18.21 -5.79
N TRP A 56 4.09 17.48 -4.88
CA TRP A 56 4.73 16.46 -4.07
C TRP A 56 5.20 15.26 -4.90
N LEU A 57 4.39 14.76 -5.83
CA LEU A 57 4.77 13.65 -6.71
C LEU A 57 6.03 13.94 -7.54
N PHE A 58 6.26 15.19 -7.93
CA PHE A 58 7.48 15.61 -8.63
C PHE A 58 8.70 15.77 -7.72
N LEU A 59 8.50 16.02 -6.44
CA LEU A 59 9.55 16.40 -5.49
C LEU A 59 9.94 15.28 -4.52
N LYS A 60 9.11 14.24 -4.35
CA LYS A 60 9.32 13.17 -3.37
C LYS A 60 10.66 12.45 -3.50
N ASP A 61 11.19 12.33 -4.73
CA ASP A 61 12.44 11.63 -5.01
C ASP A 61 13.68 12.54 -4.89
N LYS A 62 13.49 13.83 -4.57
CA LYS A 62 14.60 14.77 -4.41
C LYS A 62 15.15 14.69 -3.00
N TYR A 63 16.48 14.56 -2.88
CA TYR A 63 17.21 14.46 -1.61
C TYR A 63 16.83 15.54 -0.57
N LYS A 64 16.56 16.77 -1.00
CA LYS A 64 16.16 17.88 -0.10
C LYS A 64 14.79 17.68 0.58
N TRP A 65 13.96 16.80 0.03
CA TRP A 65 12.59 16.54 0.47
C TRP A 65 12.43 15.14 1.08
N GLN A 66 13.50 14.34 1.07
CA GLN A 66 13.60 13.12 1.86
C GLN A 66 13.88 13.50 3.31
N ASN A 67 13.15 12.88 4.24
CA ASN A 67 13.33 13.13 5.66
C ASN A 67 14.70 12.56 6.12
N PRO A 68 15.65 13.39 6.57
CA PRO A 68 16.95 12.89 7.02
C PRO A 68 16.84 11.97 8.25
N GLU A 69 15.80 12.11 9.08
CA GLU A 69 15.59 11.22 10.24
C GLU A 69 15.09 9.83 9.84
N SER A 70 14.36 9.71 8.74
CA SER A 70 13.96 8.41 8.15
C SER A 70 15.17 7.67 7.57
N THR A 71 16.11 8.42 6.99
CA THR A 71 17.31 7.86 6.33
C THR A 71 18.38 7.40 7.33
N GLN A 72 18.48 8.05 8.50
CA GLN A 72 19.41 7.62 9.57
C GLN A 72 19.04 6.26 10.18
N ALA A 73 17.77 5.86 10.16
CA ALA A 73 17.38 4.51 10.59
C ALA A 73 17.82 3.41 9.60
N ARG A 74 17.93 3.75 8.31
CA ARG A 74 18.31 2.79 7.25
C ARG A 74 19.82 2.65 7.06
N THR A 75 20.60 3.67 7.42
CA THR A 75 22.03 3.77 7.05
C THR A 75 23.00 3.36 8.17
N ARG A 76 22.50 2.92 9.34
CA ARG A 76 23.39 2.51 10.46
C ARG A 76 24.09 1.16 10.25
N GLY A 77 23.96 0.54 9.08
CA GLY A 77 24.50 -0.77 8.74
C GLY A 77 25.58 -0.81 7.66
N GLN A 78 26.00 0.33 7.07
CA GLN A 78 27.02 0.29 6.01
C GLN A 78 28.03 1.44 6.16
N LEU A 79 29.15 1.07 6.79
CA LEU A 79 30.41 1.80 6.85
C LEU A 79 31.10 1.69 5.48
N THR A 80 31.49 2.81 4.87
CA THR A 80 32.81 3.02 4.24
C THR A 80 32.96 4.47 3.77
N GLU A 81 34.18 4.97 3.90
CA GLU A 81 34.69 6.32 3.59
C GLU A 81 34.30 6.85 2.21
N ASP A 82 34.02 8.16 2.15
CA ASP A 82 34.74 9.14 1.32
C ASP A 82 34.00 10.48 1.39
N GLU A 83 34.55 11.42 2.15
CA GLU A 83 34.10 12.80 2.26
C GLU A 83 34.78 13.65 1.18
N PRO A 84 34.04 14.44 0.38
CA PRO A 84 34.56 15.67 -0.18
C PRO A 84 34.15 16.82 0.74
N GLU A 85 35.08 17.20 1.60
CA GLU A 85 35.15 18.44 2.37
C GLU A 85 34.89 19.64 1.43
N MET A 86 33.66 20.18 1.42
CA MET A 86 33.29 21.25 0.50
C MET A 86 32.39 22.30 1.16
N PHE A 87 32.78 22.81 2.32
CA PHE A 87 32.53 24.21 2.69
C PHE A 87 33.62 24.66 3.66
N GLY A 88 34.58 25.41 3.14
CA GLY A 88 35.57 26.12 3.92
C GLY A 88 34.93 27.13 4.87
N ASP A 89 35.68 27.43 5.94
CA ASP A 89 35.33 28.33 7.02
C ASP A 89 35.18 29.77 6.48
N ASP A 90 33.97 30.12 6.02
CA ASP A 90 33.69 31.43 5.43
C ASP A 90 33.44 32.45 6.56
N ALA A 91 34.55 32.98 7.08
CA ALA A 91 34.59 34.07 8.05
C ALA A 91 34.12 35.38 7.42
N ILE A 92 32.81 35.57 7.29
CA ILE A 92 32.21 36.88 6.99
C ILE A 92 32.05 37.65 8.31
N PRO A 93 32.75 38.78 8.54
CA PRO A 93 32.59 39.56 9.77
C PRO A 93 31.22 40.23 9.78
N ARG A 94 30.38 39.92 10.78
CA ARG A 94 29.13 40.66 11.02
C ARG A 94 29.47 42.10 11.48
N PRO A 95 28.83 43.14 10.92
CA PRO A 95 29.03 44.52 11.38
C PRO A 95 28.55 44.73 12.83
N SER A 96 29.36 45.47 13.60
CA SER A 96 29.18 45.78 15.01
C SER A 96 28.02 46.76 15.24
N GLY A 97 27.06 46.39 16.11
CA GLY A 97 25.91 47.23 16.46
C GLY A 97 25.24 46.85 17.79
N ALA A 98 25.64 47.56 18.86
CA ALA A 98 25.01 47.78 20.18
C ALA A 98 24.64 46.58 21.11
N PRO A 99 24.92 46.69 22.44
CA PRO A 99 24.74 45.59 23.39
C PRO A 99 23.27 45.35 23.77
N ARG A 100 22.84 44.07 23.72
CA ARG A 100 21.55 43.63 24.29
C ARG A 100 21.65 43.60 25.82
N LYS A 101 20.69 44.29 26.47
CA LYS A 101 20.53 44.31 27.94
C LYS A 101 20.24 42.89 28.46
N THR A 102 20.93 42.51 29.53
CA THR A 102 20.77 41.24 30.25
C THR A 102 19.58 41.24 31.22
N LYS A 103 18.99 40.05 31.36
CA LYS A 103 18.25 39.48 32.52
C LYS A 103 16.73 39.66 32.57
N SER A 104 16.03 38.54 32.37
CA SER A 104 15.20 37.94 33.42
C SER A 104 15.02 36.44 33.21
N GLN A 105 15.34 35.65 34.24
CA GLN A 105 14.90 34.26 34.39
C GLN A 105 13.40 34.25 34.65
N ARG A 106 12.65 33.43 33.91
CA ARG A 106 11.39 32.87 34.42
C ARG A 106 11.40 31.36 34.24
N SER A 107 10.98 30.73 35.31
CA SER A 107 11.18 29.36 35.73
C SER A 107 10.54 28.30 34.82
N SER A 108 11.24 27.18 34.73
CA SER A 108 10.76 25.79 34.71
C SER A 108 9.25 25.55 34.60
N ALA A 109 8.87 24.94 33.47
CA ALA A 109 7.78 23.97 33.40
C ALA A 109 8.16 22.87 32.39
N SER A 110 8.93 21.87 32.86
CA SER A 110 8.68 20.48 32.45
C SER A 110 7.23 20.16 32.85
N SER A 111 6.36 19.55 32.07
CA SER A 111 6.55 18.53 31.05
C SER A 111 5.22 18.43 30.29
N SER A 112 5.22 18.69 28.99
CA SER A 112 4.08 18.35 28.13
C SER A 112 4.15 16.86 27.78
N ALA A 113 3.63 16.03 28.68
CA ALA A 113 3.34 14.64 28.40
C ALA A 113 1.96 14.55 27.71
N THR A 114 1.90 14.81 26.40
CA THR A 114 0.71 14.53 25.61
C THR A 114 1.11 14.14 24.18
N SER A 115 0.57 13.00 23.71
CA SER A 115 0.42 12.54 22.31
C SER A 115 1.21 11.32 21.80
N SER A 116 1.79 10.47 22.66
CA SER A 116 2.27 9.14 22.17
C SER A 116 1.12 8.16 21.91
N SER A 117 0.01 8.26 22.63
CA SER A 117 -1.11 7.32 22.55
C SER A 117 -1.88 7.37 21.21
N SER A 118 -2.08 8.57 20.63
CA SER A 118 -2.84 8.73 19.38
C SER A 118 -2.09 8.26 18.14
N LYS A 119 -0.75 8.35 18.11
CA LYS A 119 0.05 7.91 16.97
C LYS A 119 0.02 6.39 16.79
N ASN A 120 0.03 5.63 17.89
CA ASN A 120 0.02 4.17 17.84
C ASN A 120 -1.33 3.62 17.35
N ARG A 121 -2.46 4.25 17.72
CA ARG A 121 -3.78 3.80 17.25
C ARG A 121 -3.93 3.91 15.73
N VAL A 122 -3.31 4.93 15.13
CA VAL A 122 -3.38 5.13 13.68
C VAL A 122 -2.52 4.12 12.93
N THR A 123 -1.34 3.77 13.45
CA THR A 123 -0.52 2.71 12.86
C THR A 123 -1.19 1.36 12.90
N ASP A 124 -1.89 1.07 14.00
CA ASP A 124 -2.59 -0.19 14.19
C ASP A 124 -3.74 -0.30 13.17
N LEU A 125 -4.54 0.76 13.00
CA LEU A 125 -5.61 0.82 11.99
C LEU A 125 -5.05 0.71 10.56
N MET A 126 -3.88 1.31 10.30
CA MET A 126 -3.21 1.20 9.01
C MET A 126 -2.80 -0.24 8.71
N GLN A 127 -2.23 -0.92 9.70
CA GLN A 127 -1.78 -2.30 9.56
C GLN A 127 -2.96 -3.26 9.42
N GLU A 128 -4.03 -3.05 10.17
CA GLU A 128 -5.27 -3.82 10.08
C GLU A 128 -5.87 -3.73 8.68
N GLN A 129 -5.97 -2.53 8.11
CA GLN A 129 -6.47 -2.37 6.74
C GLN A 129 -5.58 -3.10 5.72
N ILE A 130 -4.24 -3.06 5.86
CA ILE A 130 -3.32 -3.78 4.94
C ILE A 130 -3.61 -5.29 4.96
N LEU A 131 -3.85 -5.83 6.15
CA LEU A 131 -4.15 -7.25 6.30
C LEU A 131 -5.49 -7.62 5.68
N ILE A 132 -6.53 -6.81 5.90
CA ILE A 132 -7.86 -7.00 5.31
C ILE A 132 -7.76 -7.01 3.78
N ASP A 133 -7.08 -6.04 3.19
CA ASP A 133 -6.94 -5.93 1.73
C ASP A 133 -6.14 -7.10 1.15
N ARG A 134 -5.11 -7.57 1.86
CA ARG A 134 -4.35 -8.76 1.48
C ARG A 134 -5.20 -10.02 1.52
N GLU A 135 -6.03 -10.17 2.56
CA GLU A 135 -6.93 -11.30 2.71
C GLU A 135 -8.04 -11.28 1.66
N ALA A 136 -8.68 -10.13 1.44
CA ALA A 136 -9.69 -9.95 0.40
C ALA A 136 -9.13 -10.26 -1.00
N LYS A 137 -7.88 -9.87 -1.28
CA LYS A 137 -7.22 -10.19 -2.55
C LYS A 137 -6.98 -11.69 -2.70
N LYS A 138 -6.56 -12.36 -1.63
CA LYS A 138 -6.38 -13.82 -1.63
C LYS A 138 -7.73 -14.53 -1.84
N GLU A 139 -8.75 -14.14 -1.08
CA GLU A 139 -10.09 -14.70 -1.19
C GLU A 139 -10.70 -14.47 -2.58
N SER A 140 -10.48 -13.31 -3.18
CA SER A 140 -10.91 -13.02 -4.55
C SER A 140 -10.27 -13.97 -5.57
N MET A 141 -8.98 -14.27 -5.45
CA MET A 141 -8.32 -15.23 -6.35
C MET A 141 -8.82 -16.66 -6.14
N ASP A 142 -8.99 -17.07 -4.88
CA ASP A 142 -9.49 -18.39 -4.53
C ASP A 142 -10.93 -18.60 -5.03
N CYS A 143 -11.78 -17.58 -4.88
CA CYS A 143 -13.15 -17.57 -5.38
C CYS A 143 -13.19 -17.63 -6.91
N GLU A 144 -12.32 -16.89 -7.60
CA GLU A 144 -12.21 -16.94 -9.06
C GLU A 144 -11.79 -18.35 -9.55
N LEU A 145 -10.81 -18.97 -8.90
CA LEU A 145 -10.38 -20.32 -9.23
C LEU A 145 -11.51 -21.34 -8.99
N ALA A 146 -12.23 -21.24 -7.87
CA ALA A 146 -13.39 -22.09 -7.59
C ALA A 146 -14.48 -21.93 -8.65
N ALA A 147 -14.78 -20.70 -9.06
CA ALA A 147 -15.75 -20.42 -10.13
C ALA A 147 -15.30 -21.03 -11.48
N ARG A 148 -14.02 -20.90 -11.83
CA ARG A 148 -13.47 -21.52 -13.06
C ARG A 148 -13.58 -23.04 -13.04
N LEU A 149 -13.29 -23.68 -11.91
CA LEU A 149 -13.44 -25.13 -11.75
C LEU A 149 -14.90 -25.56 -11.87
N ALA A 150 -15.84 -24.84 -11.24
CA ALA A 150 -17.26 -25.10 -11.37
C ALA A 150 -17.74 -25.00 -12.84
N VAL A 151 -17.27 -24.01 -13.60
CA VAL A 151 -17.58 -23.88 -15.03
C VAL A 151 -17.03 -25.09 -15.82
N CYS A 152 -15.82 -25.54 -15.54
CA CYS A 152 -15.26 -26.74 -16.17
C CYS A 152 -16.08 -28.00 -15.86
N GLU A 153 -16.54 -28.14 -14.62
CA GLU A 153 -17.37 -29.27 -14.22
C GLU A 153 -18.74 -29.25 -14.89
N ILE A 154 -19.39 -28.08 -14.99
CA ILE A 154 -20.64 -27.90 -15.73
C ILE A 154 -20.44 -28.24 -17.22
N LYS A 155 -19.34 -27.78 -17.83
CA LYS A 155 -19.03 -28.11 -19.24
C LYS A 155 -18.89 -29.61 -19.43
N LYS A 156 -18.13 -30.29 -18.57
CA LYS A 156 -17.97 -31.75 -18.61
C LYS A 156 -19.31 -32.47 -18.44
N ARG A 157 -20.15 -32.03 -17.50
CA ARG A 157 -21.51 -32.58 -17.33
C ARG A 157 -22.34 -32.38 -18.60
N ASN A 158 -22.29 -31.21 -19.22
CA ASN A 158 -23.04 -30.94 -20.44
C ASN A 158 -22.56 -31.79 -21.63
N GLU A 159 -21.26 -32.03 -21.76
CA GLU A 159 -20.70 -32.94 -22.76
C GLU A 159 -21.17 -34.38 -22.52
N ASP A 160 -21.11 -34.87 -21.28
CA ASP A 160 -21.64 -36.18 -20.91
C ASP A 160 -23.14 -36.27 -21.28
N LEU A 161 -23.95 -35.27 -20.95
CA LEU A 161 -25.38 -35.27 -21.25
C LEU A 161 -25.70 -35.25 -22.75
N LYS A 162 -24.86 -34.64 -23.61
CA LYS A 162 -25.04 -34.70 -25.08
C LYS A 162 -24.97 -36.12 -25.61
N ILE A 163 -24.16 -36.98 -24.99
CA ILE A 163 -24.02 -38.38 -25.41
C ILE A 163 -25.34 -39.14 -25.23
N LEU A 164 -26.12 -38.78 -24.20
CA LEU A 164 -27.43 -39.40 -23.96
C LEU A 164 -28.40 -39.16 -25.12
N THR A 165 -28.30 -38.00 -25.78
CA THR A 165 -29.13 -37.63 -26.93
C THR A 165 -28.59 -38.11 -28.28
N PHE A 166 -27.44 -38.77 -28.30
CA PHE A 166 -26.81 -39.19 -29.55
C PHE A 166 -27.58 -40.34 -30.21
N ASP A 167 -27.93 -40.17 -31.48
CA ASP A 167 -28.63 -41.18 -32.27
C ASP A 167 -27.64 -42.23 -32.81
N THR A 168 -27.90 -43.51 -32.54
CA THR A 168 -27.09 -44.65 -32.96
C THR A 168 -27.63 -45.33 -34.22
N THR A 169 -28.72 -44.82 -34.79
CA THR A 169 -29.35 -45.40 -35.97
C THR A 169 -28.41 -45.34 -37.19
N GLY A 170 -28.12 -46.49 -37.79
CA GLY A 170 -27.22 -46.60 -38.95
C GLY A 170 -25.73 -46.77 -38.64
N MET A 171 -25.34 -46.88 -37.37
CA MET A 171 -23.98 -47.24 -36.97
C MET A 171 -23.73 -48.75 -37.02
N ALA A 172 -22.46 -49.17 -37.11
CA ALA A 172 -22.07 -50.56 -36.95
C ALA A 172 -22.50 -51.08 -35.56
N PRO A 173 -22.96 -52.33 -35.43
CA PRO A 173 -23.52 -52.85 -34.19
C PRO A 173 -22.52 -52.82 -33.02
N GLU A 174 -21.23 -52.97 -33.29
CA GLU A 174 -20.18 -52.89 -32.29
C GLU A 174 -20.01 -51.47 -31.71
N ASP A 175 -20.13 -50.45 -32.55
CA ASP A 175 -19.97 -49.06 -32.13
C ASP A 175 -21.24 -48.52 -31.45
N ALA A 176 -22.41 -48.94 -31.95
CA ALA A 176 -23.68 -48.68 -31.27
C ALA A 176 -23.69 -49.26 -29.85
N ALA A 177 -23.23 -50.50 -29.66
CA ALA A 177 -23.13 -51.12 -28.35
C ALA A 177 -22.19 -50.36 -27.39
N LYS A 178 -21.06 -49.83 -27.88
CA LYS A 178 -20.14 -49.00 -27.08
C LYS A 178 -20.80 -47.70 -26.62
N ILE A 179 -21.56 -47.04 -27.49
CA ILE A 179 -22.26 -45.80 -27.17
C ILE A 179 -23.37 -46.05 -26.15
N GLU A 180 -24.17 -47.10 -26.32
CA GLU A 180 -25.22 -47.46 -25.36
C GLU A 180 -24.64 -47.79 -23.97
N ALA A 181 -23.55 -48.57 -23.90
CA ALA A 181 -22.87 -48.81 -22.63
C ALA A 181 -22.33 -47.52 -21.96
N LEU A 182 -21.98 -46.51 -22.76
CA LEU A 182 -21.53 -45.21 -22.28
C LEU A 182 -22.70 -44.34 -21.80
N LYS A 183 -23.85 -44.40 -22.49
CA LYS A 183 -25.11 -43.78 -22.05
C LYS A 183 -25.57 -44.34 -20.70
N GLU A 184 -25.50 -45.66 -20.50
CA GLU A 184 -25.84 -46.29 -19.21
C GLU A 184 -24.95 -45.78 -18.07
N LYS A 185 -23.63 -45.67 -18.29
CA LYS A 185 -22.70 -45.11 -17.28
C LYS A 185 -23.03 -43.66 -16.93
N ILE A 186 -23.39 -42.85 -17.91
CA ILE A 186 -23.76 -41.44 -17.71
C ILE A 186 -25.09 -41.34 -16.98
N GLN A 187 -26.07 -42.19 -17.32
CA GLN A 187 -27.32 -42.28 -16.58
C GLN A 187 -27.08 -42.65 -15.12
N ALA A 188 -26.26 -43.66 -14.86
CA ALA A 188 -25.93 -44.08 -13.50
C ALA A 188 -25.21 -42.98 -12.70
N LYS A 189 -24.34 -42.20 -13.35
CA LYS A 189 -23.58 -41.12 -12.71
C LYS A 189 -24.42 -39.91 -12.32
N TYR A 190 -25.50 -39.62 -13.05
CA TYR A 190 -26.23 -38.35 -12.90
C TYR A 190 -27.72 -38.49 -12.54
N PHE A 191 -28.31 -39.67 -12.68
CA PHE A 191 -29.76 -39.88 -12.55
C PHE A 191 -30.15 -41.03 -11.61
N ASN A 192 -29.20 -41.85 -11.13
CA ASN A 192 -29.48 -42.78 -10.02
C ASN A 192 -29.40 -42.02 -8.69
N PHE A 193 -30.54 -41.94 -7.99
CA PHE A 193 -30.68 -41.47 -6.61
C PHE A 193 -30.77 -42.66 -5.65
#